data_AF-A0A9X4P1K5-F1
#
_entry.id   AF-A0A9X4P1K5-F1
#
_cell.length_a   1.000
_cell.length_b   1.000
_cell.length_c   1.000
_cell.angle_alpha   90.00
_cell.angle_beta   90.00
_cell.angle_gamma   90.00
#
_symmetry.space_group_name_H-M   'P 1'
#
loop_
_entity.id
_entity.type
_entity.pdbx_description
1 polymer ?
#
loop_
_entity_poly.entity_id
_entity_poly.type
_entity_poly.pdbx_seq_one_letter_code
_entity_poly.pdbx_strand_id
1 'polypeptide(L)'
;MSTTSPERLADVTGIDESAVSHGQTTKSVYVYEAPVRLWHWINAASITVLALTGYFIGQPLPTMPGEASANYLMGYIRFAHFTAGYLLAVGLLGRAYWALVGNHHAREIFWVPIFQRAYWNEVLTMFKWYAFLIPRPGRYVGHNPLARLAMFAGFLMLSIFMVVTGFALYGEGSQMGSWQERMFGWVIPLFGQSQDVHTWHRMGMWALIIFIVLHVYAAIREDIMGRQSIVSTMISGRLLKTEAMKPVAVSWSIPPRGVPVRTPMHPGRLLARTCLAPLGLSQSEAARVLGLSRRRLHELVHGQRAMSPDTAIRCARQFGIDAGFWLAHQAAWDSFHAWKRLCSGSVTPSVSH
;
A
#
# COMPACT_ATOMS: atom_id res chain seq x y z
N MET A 1 41.48 32.73 20.55
CA MET A 1 40.07 32.71 21.01
C MET A 1 39.20 32.72 19.75
N SER A 2 38.76 31.58 19.22
CA SER A 2 37.66 30.71 19.70
C SER A 2 36.27 31.32 19.44
N THR A 3 35.69 30.99 18.29
CA THR A 3 34.25 30.70 18.10
C THR A 3 34.07 29.95 16.78
N THR A 4 34.38 28.65 16.76
CA THR A 4 33.96 27.76 15.65
C THR A 4 32.49 27.40 15.88
N SER A 5 31.59 28.03 15.14
CA SER A 5 30.16 27.76 15.17
C SER A 5 29.85 26.36 14.59
N PRO A 6 28.81 25.68 15.09
CA PRO A 6 28.40 24.35 14.63
C PRO A 6 27.88 24.31 13.17
N GLU A 7 27.75 25.45 12.48
CA GLU A 7 27.21 25.51 11.11
C GLU A 7 28.11 24.88 10.03
N ARG A 8 29.44 24.80 10.24
CA ARG A 8 30.35 24.37 9.17
C ARG A 8 30.52 22.85 9.03
N LEU A 9 30.04 22.05 9.98
CA LEU A 9 30.13 20.58 9.90
C LEU A 9 29.00 19.94 9.07
N ALA A 10 27.90 20.68 8.84
CA ALA A 10 26.77 20.20 8.04
C ALA A 10 27.08 20.12 6.52
N ASP A 11 28.05 20.91 6.04
CA ASP A 11 28.32 21.06 4.61
C ASP A 11 29.21 19.95 4.01
N VAL A 12 29.84 19.13 4.86
CA VAL A 12 30.85 18.13 4.42
C VAL A 12 30.27 16.73 4.24
N THR A 13 29.10 16.43 4.82
CA THR A 13 28.52 15.07 4.77
C THR A 13 27.28 14.92 3.92
N GLY A 14 26.71 15.99 3.35
CA GLY A 14 25.58 15.90 2.41
C GLY A 14 24.33 15.20 2.99
N ILE A 15 24.25 15.03 4.31
CA ILE A 15 23.07 14.51 5.00
C ILE A 15 22.40 15.74 5.62
N ASP A 16 21.44 16.27 4.89
CA ASP A 16 20.51 17.28 5.36
C ASP A 16 19.83 16.76 6.65
N GLU A 17 20.16 17.33 7.81
CA GLU A 17 19.57 16.94 9.11
C GLU A 17 18.04 17.08 9.09
N SER A 18 17.49 17.95 8.23
CA SER A 18 16.04 18.07 8.04
C SER A 18 15.43 16.80 7.43
N ALA A 19 16.16 16.10 6.55
CA ALA A 19 15.73 14.84 5.94
C ALA A 19 15.74 13.68 6.94
N VAL A 20 16.68 13.67 7.90
CA VAL A 20 16.76 12.65 8.96
C VAL A 20 15.70 12.90 10.06
N SER A 21 15.36 14.16 10.33
CA SER A 21 14.30 14.53 11.28
C SER A 21 12.90 14.11 10.83
N HIS A 22 12.70 13.95 9.52
CA HIS A 22 11.44 13.51 8.90
C HIS A 22 11.45 12.02 8.56
N GLY A 23 11.98 11.18 9.45
CA GLY A 23 11.90 9.73 9.32
C GLY A 23 10.44 9.30 9.15
N GLN A 24 10.07 8.94 7.93
CA GLN A 24 8.71 8.51 7.62
C GLN A 24 8.49 7.11 8.18
N THR A 25 7.51 6.95 9.07
CA THR A 25 7.14 5.62 9.56
C THR A 25 6.09 5.02 8.63
N THR A 26 6.41 3.91 7.99
CA THR A 26 5.48 3.17 7.14
C THR A 26 4.50 2.38 8.02
N LYS A 27 3.25 2.83 8.12
CA LYS A 27 2.18 2.08 8.80
C LYS A 27 1.37 1.33 7.75
N SER A 28 1.29 0.00 7.86
CA SER A 28 0.37 -0.79 7.05
C SER A 28 -1.05 -0.61 7.60
N VAL A 29 -1.95 -0.09 6.77
CA VAL A 29 -3.38 0.00 7.09
C VAL A 29 -4.10 -0.96 6.15
N TYR A 30 -4.88 -1.87 6.71
CA TYR A 30 -5.76 -2.74 5.94
C TYR A 30 -7.00 -1.94 5.55
N VAL A 31 -7.12 -1.59 4.27
CA VAL A 31 -8.17 -0.66 3.79
C VAL A 31 -9.24 -1.38 2.97
N TYR A 32 -8.87 -2.44 2.23
CA TYR A 32 -9.82 -3.20 1.42
C TYR A 32 -10.02 -4.62 1.96
N GLU A 33 -11.28 -4.91 2.31
CA GLU A 33 -11.69 -6.23 2.76
C GLU A 33 -11.53 -7.27 1.63
N ALA A 34 -11.09 -8.48 1.98
CA ALA A 34 -10.90 -9.59 1.04
C ALA A 34 -12.09 -9.87 0.09
N PRO A 35 -13.38 -9.74 0.50
CA PRO A 35 -14.52 -9.98 -0.37
C PRO A 35 -14.61 -9.03 -1.58
N VAL A 36 -14.29 -7.74 -1.39
CA VAL A 36 -14.37 -6.74 -2.47
C VAL A 36 -13.31 -6.98 -3.53
N ARG A 37 -12.11 -7.38 -3.10
CA ARG A 37 -11.02 -7.74 -4.02
C ARG A 37 -11.35 -8.99 -4.82
N LEU A 38 -11.88 -10.03 -4.16
CA LEU A 38 -12.29 -11.25 -4.83
C LEU A 38 -13.35 -10.95 -5.90
N TRP A 39 -14.36 -10.15 -5.56
CA TRP A 39 -15.39 -9.70 -6.50
C TRP A 39 -14.79 -8.95 -7.70
N HIS A 40 -13.85 -8.03 -7.46
CA HIS A 40 -13.16 -7.31 -8.53
C HIS A 40 -12.42 -8.25 -9.48
N TRP A 41 -11.61 -9.17 -8.94
CA TRP A 41 -10.81 -10.09 -9.77
C TRP A 41 -11.67 -11.10 -10.53
N ILE A 42 -12.79 -11.55 -9.95
CA ILE A 42 -13.77 -12.38 -10.65
C ILE A 42 -14.37 -11.63 -11.83
N ASN A 43 -14.76 -10.36 -11.65
CA ASN A 43 -15.29 -9.55 -12.76
C ASN A 43 -14.22 -9.26 -13.81
N ALA A 44 -13.00 -8.92 -13.40
CA ALA A 44 -11.89 -8.70 -14.32
C ALA A 44 -11.64 -9.95 -15.18
N ALA A 45 -11.57 -11.12 -14.57
CA ALA A 45 -11.42 -12.39 -15.29
C ALA A 45 -12.61 -12.67 -16.22
N SER A 46 -13.84 -12.45 -15.75
CA SER A 46 -15.06 -12.67 -16.56
C SER A 46 -15.08 -11.76 -17.79
N ILE A 47 -14.73 -10.48 -17.63
CA ILE A 47 -14.68 -9.51 -18.72
C ILE A 47 -13.58 -9.86 -19.72
N THR A 48 -12.40 -10.32 -19.26
CA THR A 48 -11.35 -10.80 -20.14
C THR A 48 -11.81 -11.99 -20.98
N VAL A 49 -12.46 -12.98 -20.35
CA VAL A 49 -13.02 -14.14 -21.07
C VAL A 49 -14.08 -13.69 -22.08
N LEU A 50 -15.01 -12.81 -21.68
CA LEU A 50 -16.06 -12.27 -22.55
C LEU A 50 -15.50 -11.52 -23.76
N ALA A 51 -14.48 -10.67 -23.56
CA ALA A 51 -13.86 -9.91 -24.63
C ALA A 51 -13.15 -10.84 -25.65
N LEU A 52 -12.35 -11.80 -25.16
CA LEU A 52 -11.62 -12.74 -26.02
C LEU A 52 -12.59 -13.65 -26.79
N THR A 53 -13.53 -14.27 -26.10
CA THR A 53 -14.51 -15.18 -26.73
C THR A 53 -15.49 -14.43 -27.63
N GLY A 54 -15.94 -13.23 -27.24
CA GLY A 54 -16.84 -12.39 -28.03
C GLY A 54 -16.20 -11.87 -29.32
N TYR A 55 -14.89 -11.58 -29.28
CA TYR A 55 -14.11 -11.28 -30.48
C TYR A 55 -14.18 -12.44 -31.47
N PHE A 56 -13.84 -13.66 -31.03
CA PHE A 56 -13.85 -14.86 -31.87
C PHE A 56 -15.25 -15.29 -32.33
N ILE A 57 -16.31 -14.99 -31.58
CA ILE A 57 -17.68 -15.30 -32.01
C ILE A 57 -18.06 -14.57 -33.30
N GLY A 58 -17.62 -13.32 -33.48
CA GLY A 58 -17.88 -12.61 -34.74
C GLY A 58 -16.68 -12.50 -35.68
N GLN A 59 -15.49 -12.94 -35.29
CA GLN A 59 -14.35 -13.19 -36.17
C GLN A 59 -13.83 -14.61 -35.89
N PRO A 60 -14.48 -15.64 -36.47
CA PRO A 60 -14.19 -17.03 -36.15
C PRO A 60 -12.75 -17.41 -36.52
N LEU A 61 -12.21 -18.36 -35.75
CA LEU A 61 -10.91 -18.98 -36.05
C LEU A 61 -10.96 -19.71 -37.40
N PRO A 62 -9.80 -19.90 -38.05
CA PRO A 62 -9.71 -20.70 -39.27
C PRO A 62 -10.35 -22.08 -39.11
N THR A 63 -10.99 -22.56 -40.18
CA THR A 63 -11.67 -23.86 -40.19
C THR A 63 -10.67 -24.98 -39.90
N MET A 64 -11.03 -25.86 -38.96
CA MET A 64 -10.20 -27.02 -38.60
C MET A 64 -10.46 -28.17 -39.59
N PRO A 65 -9.42 -28.90 -40.04
CA PRO A 65 -9.61 -30.09 -40.88
C PRO A 65 -10.14 -31.28 -40.05
N GLY A 66 -10.85 -32.20 -40.70
CA GLY A 66 -11.38 -33.43 -40.08
C GLY A 66 -12.90 -33.48 -39.95
N GLU A 67 -13.42 -34.53 -39.31
CA GLU A 67 -14.86 -34.70 -39.11
C GLU A 67 -15.43 -33.70 -38.09
N ALA A 68 -16.63 -33.18 -38.36
CA ALA A 68 -17.31 -32.23 -37.49
C ALA A 68 -17.69 -32.84 -36.12
N SER A 69 -17.96 -34.14 -36.07
CA SER A 69 -18.24 -34.90 -34.84
C SER A 69 -17.09 -34.85 -33.84
N ALA A 70 -15.86 -34.73 -34.32
CA ALA A 70 -14.64 -34.68 -33.51
C ALA A 70 -14.24 -33.24 -33.10
N ASN A 71 -14.89 -32.21 -33.66
CA ASN A 71 -14.48 -30.81 -33.49
C ASN A 71 -15.60 -29.96 -32.87
N TYR A 72 -15.41 -29.53 -31.61
CA TYR A 72 -16.39 -28.70 -30.87
C TYR A 72 -15.83 -27.35 -30.40
N LEU A 73 -14.77 -26.85 -31.05
CA LEU A 73 -14.04 -25.65 -30.63
C LEU A 73 -14.94 -24.41 -30.48
N MET A 74 -15.73 -24.09 -31.50
CA MET A 74 -16.65 -22.93 -31.45
C MET A 74 -17.74 -23.11 -30.40
N GLY A 75 -18.17 -24.35 -30.14
CA GLY A 75 -19.09 -24.69 -29.06
C GLY A 75 -18.50 -24.34 -27.69
N TYR A 76 -17.25 -24.71 -27.43
CA TYR A 76 -16.54 -24.35 -26.19
C TYR A 76 -16.35 -22.84 -26.05
N ILE A 77 -16.02 -22.11 -27.12
CA ILE A 77 -15.88 -20.64 -27.10
C ILE A 77 -17.22 -20.00 -26.73
N ARG A 78 -18.33 -20.43 -27.34
CA ARG A 78 -19.67 -19.93 -27.01
C ARG A 78 -20.07 -20.28 -25.58
N PHE A 79 -19.81 -21.52 -25.14
CA PHE A 79 -20.09 -21.95 -23.77
C PHE A 79 -19.34 -21.10 -22.73
N ALA A 80 -18.05 -20.86 -22.95
CA ALA A 80 -17.24 -20.00 -22.09
C ALA A 80 -17.77 -18.55 -22.08
N HIS A 81 -18.17 -18.02 -23.24
CA HIS A 81 -18.77 -16.69 -23.35
C HIS A 81 -20.06 -16.58 -22.53
N PHE A 82 -21.00 -17.50 -22.73
CA PHE A 82 -22.28 -17.46 -22.02
C PHE A 82 -22.11 -17.64 -20.51
N THR A 83 -21.25 -18.58 -20.09
CA THR A 83 -20.96 -18.81 -18.67
C THR A 83 -20.35 -17.57 -18.02
N ALA A 84 -19.37 -16.95 -18.67
CA ALA A 84 -18.78 -15.70 -18.18
C ALA A 84 -19.79 -14.53 -18.18
N GLY A 85 -20.74 -14.52 -19.13
CA GLY A 85 -21.85 -13.57 -19.16
C GLY A 85 -22.76 -13.69 -17.94
N TYR A 86 -23.12 -14.92 -17.56
CA TYR A 86 -23.87 -15.17 -16.31
C TYR A 86 -23.11 -14.73 -15.07
N LEU A 87 -21.80 -15.04 -14.99
CA LEU A 87 -20.96 -14.62 -13.86
C LEU A 87 -20.92 -13.09 -13.73
N LEU A 88 -20.75 -12.38 -14.84
CA LEU A 88 -20.76 -10.92 -14.86
C LEU A 88 -22.14 -10.36 -14.46
N ALA A 89 -23.23 -10.94 -14.97
CA ALA A 89 -24.59 -10.51 -14.64
C ALA A 89 -24.91 -10.70 -13.14
N VAL A 90 -24.58 -11.85 -12.58
CA VAL A 90 -24.73 -12.12 -11.14
C VAL A 90 -23.83 -11.19 -10.32
N GLY A 91 -22.59 -10.96 -10.76
CA GLY A 91 -21.67 -10.01 -10.15
C GLY A 91 -22.21 -8.58 -10.11
N LEU A 92 -22.88 -8.16 -11.19
CA LEU A 92 -23.53 -6.85 -11.32
C LEU A 92 -24.76 -6.73 -10.42
N LEU A 93 -25.59 -7.77 -10.33
CA LEU A 93 -26.73 -7.82 -9.41
C LEU A 93 -26.29 -7.77 -7.95
N GLY A 94 -25.28 -8.56 -7.58
CA GLY A 94 -24.69 -8.50 -6.24
C GLY A 94 -24.14 -7.11 -5.92
N ARG A 95 -23.55 -6.44 -6.92
CA ARG A 95 -23.07 -5.07 -6.77
C ARG A 95 -24.21 -4.07 -6.60
N ALA A 96 -25.29 -4.19 -7.36
CA ALA A 96 -26.48 -3.37 -7.21
C ALA A 96 -27.13 -3.56 -5.83
N TYR A 97 -27.19 -4.79 -5.32
CA TYR A 97 -27.65 -5.09 -3.97
C TYR A 97 -26.80 -4.38 -2.90
N TRP A 98 -25.46 -4.50 -2.96
CA TRP A 98 -24.57 -3.79 -2.04
C TRP A 98 -24.61 -2.28 -2.20
N ALA A 99 -24.96 -1.75 -3.37
CA ALA A 99 -25.16 -0.32 -3.57
C ALA A 99 -26.42 0.21 -2.87
N LEU A 100 -27.46 -0.62 -2.73
CA LEU A 100 -28.70 -0.25 -2.06
C LEU A 100 -28.62 -0.44 -0.54
N VAL A 101 -28.01 -1.53 -0.08
CA VAL A 101 -27.98 -1.94 1.34
C VAL A 101 -26.67 -1.51 2.04
N GLY A 102 -25.62 -1.18 1.28
CA GLY A 102 -24.28 -0.95 1.82
C GLY A 102 -24.04 0.41 2.49
N ASN A 103 -22.87 0.52 3.10
CA ASN A 103 -22.40 1.69 3.86
C ASN A 103 -22.26 2.96 2.96
N HIS A 104 -22.19 4.16 3.54
CA HIS A 104 -22.15 5.44 2.81
C HIS A 104 -21.10 5.47 1.68
N HIS A 105 -19.90 4.94 1.92
CA HIS A 105 -18.82 4.85 0.91
C HIS A 105 -19.13 3.87 -0.24
N ALA A 106 -19.98 2.87 -0.03
CA ALA A 106 -20.45 1.97 -1.07
C ALA A 106 -21.54 2.62 -1.95
N ARG A 107 -22.31 3.55 -1.38
CA ARG A 107 -23.40 4.30 -2.06
C ARG A 107 -22.88 5.46 -2.90
N GLU A 108 -21.75 6.06 -2.53
CA GLU A 108 -21.14 7.21 -3.23
C GLU A 108 -20.75 6.94 -4.69
N ILE A 109 -20.48 5.69 -5.08
CA ILE A 109 -20.14 5.34 -6.48
C ILE A 109 -21.39 5.33 -7.37
N PHE A 110 -22.58 5.14 -6.81
CA PHE A 110 -23.84 5.06 -7.55
C PHE A 110 -24.58 6.40 -7.66
N TRP A 111 -24.22 7.40 -6.85
CA TRP A 111 -24.85 8.72 -6.89
C TRP A 111 -23.89 9.75 -7.49
N VAL A 112 -24.05 10.02 -8.79
CA VAL A 112 -23.33 11.10 -9.48
C VAL A 112 -24.25 12.33 -9.50
N PRO A 113 -23.89 13.46 -8.86
CA PRO A 113 -24.70 14.68 -8.87
C PRO A 113 -24.61 15.40 -10.23
N ILE A 114 -25.12 14.77 -11.28
CA ILE A 114 -25.06 15.25 -12.68
C ILE A 114 -25.74 16.61 -12.88
N PHE A 115 -26.67 17.00 -12.00
CA PHE A 115 -27.40 18.26 -12.10
C PHE A 115 -26.70 19.44 -11.41
N GLN A 116 -25.59 19.22 -10.70
CA GLN A 116 -24.88 20.28 -10.00
C GLN A 116 -23.77 20.88 -10.87
N ARG A 117 -23.83 22.19 -11.14
CA ARG A 117 -22.79 22.90 -11.91
C ARG A 117 -21.40 22.84 -11.26
N ALA A 118 -21.35 22.82 -9.92
CA ALA A 118 -20.09 22.68 -9.17
C ALA A 118 -19.35 21.37 -9.52
N TYR A 119 -20.09 20.27 -9.66
CA TYR A 119 -19.53 18.97 -10.03
C TYR A 119 -18.84 18.99 -11.39
N TRP A 120 -19.46 19.62 -12.39
CA TRP A 120 -18.88 19.75 -13.73
C TRP A 120 -17.62 20.63 -13.74
N ASN A 121 -17.56 21.67 -12.91
CA ASN A 121 -16.36 22.48 -12.75
C ASN A 121 -15.19 21.65 -12.18
N GLU A 122 -15.45 20.79 -11.20
CA GLU A 122 -14.44 19.89 -10.64
C GLU A 122 -13.98 18.83 -11.65
N VAL A 123 -14.91 18.24 -12.40
CA VAL A 123 -14.60 17.29 -13.49
C VAL A 123 -13.72 17.94 -14.55
N LEU A 124 -14.05 19.15 -15.00
CA LEU A 124 -13.24 19.90 -15.98
C LEU A 124 -11.88 20.29 -15.42
N THR A 125 -11.80 20.69 -14.14
CA THR A 125 -10.53 21.00 -13.48
C THR A 125 -9.63 19.76 -13.44
N MET A 126 -10.22 18.60 -13.18
CA MET A 126 -9.49 17.34 -13.19
C MET A 126 -9.06 16.92 -14.60
N PHE A 127 -9.93 17.09 -15.60
CA PHE A 127 -9.56 16.84 -16.99
C PHE A 127 -8.38 17.72 -17.41
N LYS A 128 -8.39 19.00 -17.05
CA LYS A 128 -7.26 19.92 -17.29
C LYS A 128 -5.98 19.45 -16.60
N TRP A 129 -6.07 18.91 -15.38
CA TRP A 129 -4.92 18.33 -14.70
C TRP A 129 -4.37 17.08 -15.40
N TYR A 130 -5.24 16.16 -15.85
CA TYR A 130 -4.81 15.01 -16.64
C TYR A 130 -4.22 15.41 -18.01
N ALA A 131 -4.73 16.48 -18.61
CA ALA A 131 -4.21 17.10 -19.82
C ALA A 131 -2.94 17.96 -19.58
N PHE A 132 -2.38 17.95 -18.36
CA PHE A 132 -1.21 18.73 -17.95
C PHE A 132 -1.35 20.25 -18.12
N LEU A 133 -2.58 20.77 -18.22
CA LEU A 133 -2.88 22.20 -18.33
C LEU A 133 -2.81 22.93 -16.98
N ILE A 134 -2.86 22.19 -15.86
CA ILE A 134 -2.81 22.74 -14.50
C ILE A 134 -1.78 21.96 -13.65
N PRO A 135 -0.92 22.64 -12.87
CA PRO A 135 0.18 22.00 -12.13
C PRO A 135 -0.25 21.26 -10.84
N ARG A 136 -1.39 21.57 -10.21
CA ARG A 136 -1.86 20.87 -9.00
C ARG A 136 -3.39 20.67 -9.01
N PRO A 137 -3.89 19.45 -8.72
CA PRO A 137 -5.32 19.22 -8.55
C PRO A 137 -5.76 19.58 -7.12
N GLY A 138 -7.06 19.79 -6.93
CA GLY A 138 -7.66 19.84 -5.59
C GLY A 138 -7.47 18.51 -4.86
N ARG A 139 -7.30 18.54 -3.53
CA ARG A 139 -7.24 17.33 -2.70
C ARG A 139 -8.66 16.84 -2.43
N TYR A 140 -9.00 15.65 -2.93
CA TYR A 140 -10.30 15.01 -2.67
C TYR A 140 -10.14 13.86 -1.67
N VAL A 141 -11.10 13.73 -0.75
CA VAL A 141 -11.22 12.56 0.13
C VAL A 141 -12.05 11.50 -0.60
N GLY A 142 -11.43 10.38 -0.97
CA GLY A 142 -12.09 9.28 -1.68
C GLY A 142 -11.79 9.24 -3.18
N HIS A 143 -12.81 9.02 -4.01
CA HIS A 143 -12.64 8.94 -5.46
C HIS A 143 -12.70 10.33 -6.11
N ASN A 144 -11.80 10.56 -7.04
CA ASN A 144 -11.81 11.71 -7.93
C ASN A 144 -13.18 11.86 -8.65
N PRO A 145 -13.79 13.06 -8.72
CA PRO A 145 -15.03 13.30 -9.47
C PRO A 145 -15.00 12.75 -10.90
N LEU A 146 -13.89 12.91 -11.62
CA LEU A 146 -13.76 12.36 -12.97
C LEU A 146 -13.77 10.82 -12.95
N ALA A 147 -13.12 10.20 -11.97
CA ALA A 147 -13.11 8.75 -11.83
C ALA A 147 -14.51 8.20 -11.46
N ARG A 148 -15.27 8.90 -10.60
CA ARG A 148 -16.67 8.54 -10.30
C ARG A 148 -17.54 8.56 -11.55
N LEU A 149 -17.44 9.64 -12.34
CA LEU A 149 -18.15 9.76 -13.61
C LEU A 149 -17.74 8.64 -14.59
N ALA A 150 -16.44 8.38 -14.74
CA ALA A 150 -15.92 7.35 -15.62
C ALA A 150 -16.37 5.95 -15.21
N MET A 151 -16.36 5.62 -13.91
CA MET A 151 -16.84 4.32 -13.42
C MET A 151 -18.36 4.17 -13.61
N PHE A 152 -19.15 5.23 -13.40
CA PHE A 152 -20.59 5.17 -13.62
C PHE A 152 -20.94 5.01 -15.11
N ALA A 153 -20.45 5.90 -15.97
CA ALA A 153 -20.79 5.90 -17.39
C ALA A 153 -20.04 4.82 -18.18
N GLY A 154 -18.73 4.68 -17.96
CA GLY A 154 -17.85 3.78 -18.71
C GLY A 154 -17.91 2.32 -18.28
N PHE A 155 -18.15 2.04 -17.00
CA PHE A 155 -18.25 0.66 -16.50
C PHE A 155 -19.69 0.22 -16.24
N LEU A 156 -20.43 0.92 -15.37
CA LEU A 156 -21.76 0.46 -14.93
C LEU A 156 -22.78 0.47 -16.08
N MET A 157 -22.98 1.61 -16.74
CA MET A 157 -23.96 1.72 -17.84
C MET A 157 -23.61 0.81 -19.00
N LEU A 158 -22.33 0.75 -19.37
CA LEU A 158 -21.87 -0.11 -20.46
C LEU A 158 -22.02 -1.59 -20.12
N SER A 159 -21.74 -2.01 -18.88
CA SER A 159 -21.94 -3.40 -18.44
C SER A 159 -23.42 -3.78 -18.44
N ILE A 160 -24.31 -2.88 -18.00
CA ILE A 160 -25.77 -3.10 -18.08
C ILE A 160 -26.17 -3.27 -19.55
N PHE A 161 -25.72 -2.40 -20.44
CA PHE A 161 -25.98 -2.50 -21.87
C PHE A 161 -25.51 -3.83 -22.45
N MET A 162 -24.30 -4.28 -22.12
CA MET A 162 -23.74 -5.56 -22.57
C MET A 162 -24.54 -6.75 -22.04
N VAL A 163 -24.98 -6.71 -20.78
CA VAL A 163 -25.81 -7.76 -20.18
C VAL A 163 -27.18 -7.82 -20.85
N VAL A 164 -27.85 -6.68 -21.05
CA VAL A 164 -29.17 -6.59 -21.67
C VAL A 164 -29.14 -7.07 -23.12
N THR A 165 -28.20 -6.57 -23.92
CA THR A 165 -28.04 -6.99 -25.33
C THR A 165 -27.58 -8.44 -25.44
N GLY A 166 -26.69 -8.89 -24.56
CA GLY A 166 -26.22 -10.28 -24.52
C GLY A 166 -27.33 -11.27 -24.18
N PHE A 167 -28.17 -10.97 -23.19
CA PHE A 167 -29.32 -11.82 -22.85
C PHE A 167 -30.41 -11.80 -23.92
N ALA A 168 -30.61 -10.69 -24.64
CA ALA A 168 -31.53 -10.64 -25.77
C ALA A 168 -31.11 -11.62 -26.88
N LEU A 169 -29.83 -11.59 -27.28
CA LEU A 169 -29.26 -12.51 -28.28
C LEU A 169 -29.24 -13.96 -27.78
N TYR A 170 -28.96 -14.17 -26.50
CA TYR A 170 -29.00 -15.50 -25.89
C TYR A 170 -30.43 -16.08 -25.84
N GLY A 171 -31.43 -15.22 -25.57
CA GLY A 171 -32.85 -15.58 -25.52
C GLY A 171 -33.37 -16.06 -26.87
N GLU A 172 -32.96 -15.44 -27.97
CA GLU A 172 -33.29 -15.87 -29.34
C GLU A 172 -32.82 -17.32 -29.61
N GLY A 173 -31.67 -17.70 -29.07
CA GLY A 173 -31.15 -19.08 -29.18
C GLY A 173 -31.73 -20.08 -28.17
N SER A 174 -32.40 -19.63 -27.10
CA SER A 174 -32.79 -20.46 -25.95
C SER A 174 -34.21 -21.03 -26.01
N GLN A 175 -34.75 -21.17 -27.23
CA GLN A 175 -36.14 -21.55 -27.52
C GLN A 175 -37.19 -20.49 -27.10
N MET A 176 -38.28 -20.42 -27.86
CA MET A 176 -39.41 -19.51 -27.60
C MET A 176 -40.05 -19.81 -26.24
N GLY A 177 -40.30 -18.76 -25.46
CA GLY A 177 -40.92 -18.88 -24.13
C GLY A 177 -39.93 -19.11 -22.98
N SER A 178 -38.62 -19.12 -23.25
CA SER A 178 -37.58 -19.04 -22.23
C SER A 178 -37.68 -17.74 -21.42
N TRP A 179 -37.18 -17.73 -20.18
CA TRP A 179 -37.30 -16.54 -19.33
C TRP A 179 -36.44 -15.38 -19.86
N GLN A 180 -35.33 -15.69 -20.54
CA GLN A 180 -34.45 -14.70 -21.15
C GLN A 180 -35.18 -13.97 -22.29
N GLU A 181 -35.88 -14.72 -23.15
CA GLU A 181 -36.68 -14.14 -24.23
C GLU A 181 -37.82 -13.27 -23.66
N ARG A 182 -38.53 -13.72 -22.62
CA ARG A 182 -39.59 -12.92 -21.98
C ARG A 182 -39.10 -11.62 -21.38
N MET A 183 -37.89 -11.62 -20.79
CA MET A 183 -37.34 -10.44 -20.10
C MET A 183 -36.60 -9.47 -21.03
N PHE A 184 -35.96 -9.97 -22.08
CA PHE A 184 -35.06 -9.19 -22.94
C PHE A 184 -35.43 -9.19 -24.42
N GLY A 185 -36.49 -9.91 -24.83
CA GLY A 185 -36.93 -10.01 -26.22
C GLY A 185 -37.34 -8.69 -26.85
N TRP A 186 -37.76 -7.70 -26.04
CA TRP A 186 -38.09 -6.34 -26.48
C TRP A 186 -36.87 -5.56 -27.02
N VAL A 187 -35.65 -6.00 -26.73
CA VAL A 187 -34.42 -5.32 -27.19
C VAL A 187 -34.25 -5.49 -28.70
N ILE A 188 -34.55 -6.66 -29.25
CA ILE A 188 -34.42 -6.94 -30.69
C ILE A 188 -35.25 -5.97 -31.55
N PRO A 189 -36.57 -5.81 -31.33
CA PRO A 189 -37.37 -4.87 -32.10
C PRO A 189 -37.01 -3.41 -31.81
N LEU A 190 -36.48 -3.08 -30.62
CA LEU A 190 -36.02 -1.72 -30.32
C LEU A 190 -34.85 -1.29 -31.21
N PHE A 191 -33.92 -2.20 -31.52
CA PHE A 191 -32.79 -1.95 -32.41
C PHE A 191 -33.12 -2.28 -33.88
N GLY A 192 -34.36 -2.67 -34.19
CA GLY A 192 -34.82 -3.02 -35.53
C GLY A 192 -34.74 -4.52 -35.81
N GLN A 193 -33.54 -5.11 -35.76
CA GLN A 193 -33.31 -6.52 -36.08
C GLN A 193 -32.21 -7.16 -35.22
N SER A 194 -32.16 -8.50 -35.19
CA SER A 194 -31.17 -9.25 -34.38
C SER A 194 -29.71 -8.91 -34.78
N GLN A 195 -29.44 -8.76 -36.08
CA GLN A 195 -28.09 -8.41 -36.57
C GLN A 195 -27.61 -7.02 -36.09
N ASP A 196 -28.53 -6.07 -35.90
CA ASP A 196 -28.18 -4.76 -35.37
C ASP A 196 -27.80 -4.87 -33.90
N VAL A 197 -28.50 -5.70 -33.11
CA VAL A 197 -28.12 -6.00 -31.73
C VAL A 197 -26.73 -6.66 -31.68
N HIS A 198 -26.41 -7.59 -32.58
CA HIS A 198 -25.06 -8.16 -32.70
C HIS A 198 -23.99 -7.07 -32.95
N THR A 199 -24.28 -6.12 -33.83
CA THR A 199 -23.37 -5.01 -34.18
C THR A 199 -23.16 -4.08 -32.98
N TRP A 200 -24.24 -3.71 -32.31
CA TRP A 200 -24.23 -2.86 -31.12
C TRP A 200 -23.55 -3.54 -29.92
N HIS A 201 -23.78 -4.84 -29.72
CA HIS A 201 -23.09 -5.62 -28.68
C HIS A 201 -21.58 -5.69 -28.94
N ARG A 202 -21.16 -5.88 -30.20
CA ARG A 202 -19.75 -5.84 -30.60
C ARG A 202 -19.14 -4.44 -30.42
N MET A 203 -19.88 -3.37 -30.71
CA MET A 203 -19.43 -2.01 -30.44
C MET A 203 -19.25 -1.76 -28.93
N GLY A 204 -20.17 -2.26 -28.11
CA GLY A 204 -20.09 -2.19 -26.66
C GLY A 204 -18.87 -2.92 -26.09
N MET A 205 -18.50 -4.07 -26.67
CA MET A 205 -17.25 -4.77 -26.32
C MET A 205 -16.02 -3.88 -26.52
N TRP A 206 -15.92 -3.20 -27.67
CA TRP A 206 -14.79 -2.29 -27.94
C TRP A 206 -14.76 -1.09 -27.00
N ALA A 207 -15.92 -0.49 -26.72
CA ALA A 207 -16.01 0.58 -25.73
C ALA A 207 -15.53 0.12 -24.35
N LEU A 208 -15.85 -1.13 -23.96
CA LEU A 208 -15.45 -1.70 -22.67
C LEU A 208 -13.95 -1.97 -22.63
N ILE A 209 -13.36 -2.47 -23.71
CA ILE A 209 -11.91 -2.65 -23.84
C ILE A 209 -11.18 -1.31 -23.71
N ILE A 210 -11.63 -0.27 -24.42
CA ILE A 210 -11.04 1.08 -24.32
C ILE A 210 -11.12 1.59 -22.88
N PHE A 211 -12.27 1.43 -22.24
CA PHE A 211 -12.46 1.82 -20.84
C PHE A 211 -11.48 1.09 -19.91
N ILE A 212 -11.29 -0.23 -20.06
CA ILE A 212 -10.38 -1.02 -19.23
C ILE A 212 -8.94 -0.54 -19.41
N VAL A 213 -8.50 -0.29 -20.65
CA VAL A 213 -7.16 0.23 -20.93
C VAL A 213 -6.95 1.58 -20.24
N LEU A 214 -7.91 2.50 -20.38
CA LEU A 214 -7.86 3.80 -19.71
C LEU A 214 -7.90 3.69 -18.18
N HIS A 215 -8.71 2.78 -17.64
CA HIS A 215 -8.83 2.52 -16.21
C HIS A 215 -7.50 2.00 -15.63
N VAL A 216 -6.88 1.01 -16.27
CA VAL A 216 -5.58 0.46 -15.87
C VAL A 216 -4.49 1.53 -15.95
N TYR A 217 -4.46 2.30 -17.04
CA TYR A 217 -3.53 3.42 -17.19
C TYR A 217 -3.71 4.47 -16.09
N ALA A 218 -4.94 4.90 -15.82
CA ALA A 218 -5.25 5.89 -14.79
C ALA A 218 -4.87 5.38 -13.40
N ALA A 219 -5.14 4.11 -13.10
CA ALA A 219 -4.77 3.49 -11.82
C ALA A 219 -3.25 3.45 -11.61
N ILE A 220 -2.49 3.04 -12.64
CA ILE A 220 -1.01 3.01 -12.58
C ILE A 220 -0.45 4.42 -12.49
N ARG A 221 -0.97 5.37 -13.28
CA ARG A 221 -0.53 6.76 -13.27
C ARG A 221 -0.75 7.41 -11.90
N GLU A 222 -1.90 7.17 -11.27
CA GLU A 222 -2.20 7.68 -9.94
C GLU A 222 -1.30 7.04 -8.87
N ASP A 223 -0.98 5.75 -9.00
CA ASP A 223 -0.06 5.05 -8.07
C ASP A 223 1.34 5.69 -8.10
N ILE A 224 1.86 5.94 -9.31
CA ILE A 224 3.18 6.56 -9.53
C ILE A 224 3.21 8.04 -9.12
N MET A 225 2.24 8.83 -9.57
CA MET A 225 2.23 10.30 -9.38
C MET A 225 1.72 10.71 -8.00
N GLY A 226 0.74 9.99 -7.46
CA GLY A 226 0.09 10.27 -6.18
C GLY A 226 0.83 9.74 -4.97
N ARG A 227 1.86 8.88 -5.15
CA ARG A 227 2.54 8.11 -4.08
C ARG A 227 1.56 7.35 -3.19
N GLN A 228 0.41 6.94 -3.74
CA GLN A 228 -0.59 6.13 -3.06
C GLN A 228 -0.51 4.72 -3.64
N SER A 229 -0.39 3.68 -2.81
CA SER A 229 -0.23 2.31 -3.30
C SER A 229 -1.57 1.63 -3.65
N ILE A 230 -2.41 2.27 -4.47
CA ILE A 230 -3.77 1.82 -4.82
C ILE A 230 -3.74 0.48 -5.53
N VAL A 231 -2.84 0.28 -6.51
CA VAL A 231 -2.74 -1.00 -7.25
C VAL A 231 -2.29 -2.12 -6.31
N SER A 232 -1.27 -1.83 -5.49
CA SER A 232 -0.78 -2.77 -4.49
C SER A 232 -1.86 -3.16 -3.48
N THR A 233 -2.78 -2.25 -3.14
CA THR A 233 -3.91 -2.59 -2.25
C THR A 233 -4.93 -3.52 -2.89
N MET A 234 -5.15 -3.45 -4.21
CA MET A 234 -6.05 -4.38 -4.90
C MET A 234 -5.49 -5.80 -4.96
N ILE A 235 -4.15 -5.93 -5.00
CA ILE A 235 -3.48 -7.24 -5.00
C ILE A 235 -3.32 -7.77 -3.57
N SER A 236 -2.82 -6.96 -2.65
CA SER A 236 -2.37 -7.40 -1.31
C SER A 236 -3.34 -7.07 -0.16
N GLY A 237 -4.31 -6.19 -0.37
CA GLY A 237 -5.24 -5.70 0.67
C GLY A 237 -4.64 -4.71 1.67
N ARG A 238 -3.33 -4.47 1.63
CA ARG A 238 -2.62 -3.57 2.56
C ARG A 238 -2.18 -2.29 1.85
N LEU A 239 -2.62 -1.16 2.38
CA LEU A 239 -2.09 0.16 2.00
C LEU A 239 -0.86 0.44 2.86
N LEU A 240 0.28 0.71 2.24
CA LEU A 240 1.42 1.27 2.97
C LEU A 240 1.19 2.77 3.05
N LYS A 241 0.77 3.25 4.23
CA LYS A 241 0.64 4.68 4.46
C LYS A 241 1.93 5.18 5.08
N THR A 242 2.64 6.00 4.32
CA THR A 242 3.85 6.66 4.75
C THR A 242 3.44 7.94 5.48
N GLU A 243 3.35 7.88 6.81
CA GLU A 243 3.03 9.07 7.61
C GLU A 243 4.31 9.76 8.09
N ALA A 244 4.31 11.10 8.00
CA ALA A 244 5.35 11.92 8.60
C ALA A 244 5.33 11.73 10.13
N MET A 245 6.49 11.48 10.71
CA MET A 245 6.63 11.34 12.15
C MET A 245 6.26 12.66 12.83
N LYS A 246 5.16 12.65 13.60
CA LYS A 246 4.76 13.82 14.37
C LYS A 246 5.65 13.91 15.62
N PRO A 247 6.16 15.10 15.97
CA PRO A 247 6.88 15.27 17.23
C PRO A 247 5.92 14.96 18.37
N VAL A 248 6.20 13.89 19.12
CA VAL A 248 5.43 13.56 20.32
C VAL A 248 6.01 14.41 21.45
N ALA A 249 5.19 15.31 22.00
CA ALA A 249 5.51 16.01 23.24
C ALA A 249 5.44 15.03 24.41
N VAL A 250 6.50 14.22 24.59
CA VAL A 250 6.62 13.30 25.72
C VAL A 250 7.08 14.10 26.95
N SER A 251 6.41 13.92 28.08
CA SER A 251 6.84 14.53 29.34
C SER A 251 8.21 14.00 29.76
N TRP A 252 9.16 14.89 30.06
CA TRP A 252 10.53 14.55 30.50
C TRP A 252 10.60 13.81 31.86
N SER A 253 9.46 13.62 32.53
CA SER A 253 9.33 12.88 33.78
C SER A 253 9.53 11.37 33.63
N ILE A 254 9.37 10.82 32.42
CA ILE A 254 9.53 9.37 32.16
C ILE A 254 10.67 9.19 31.14
N PRO A 255 11.64 8.29 31.40
CA PRO A 255 12.70 7.99 30.45
C PRO A 255 12.11 7.40 29.15
N PRO A 256 12.61 7.81 27.97
CA PRO A 256 12.16 7.26 26.70
C PRO A 256 12.51 5.77 26.59
N ARG A 257 11.78 5.06 25.72
CA ARG A 257 12.01 3.62 25.48
C ARG A 257 13.48 3.36 25.14
N GLY A 258 14.09 2.39 25.83
CA GLY A 258 15.51 2.05 25.69
C GLY A 258 16.43 2.69 26.73
N VAL A 259 15.98 3.72 27.46
CA VAL A 259 16.71 4.28 28.60
C VAL A 259 16.28 3.53 29.88
N PRO A 260 17.22 2.97 30.66
CA PRO A 260 16.87 2.26 31.89
C PRO A 260 16.34 3.24 32.96
N VAL A 261 15.40 2.78 33.77
CA VAL A 261 14.79 3.59 34.86
C VAL A 261 15.71 3.70 36.08
N ARG A 262 16.50 2.65 36.34
CA ARG A 262 17.45 2.58 37.46
C ARG A 262 18.87 2.77 36.94
N THR A 263 19.75 3.31 37.78
CA THR A 263 21.17 3.47 37.47
C THR A 263 21.79 2.13 37.09
N PRO A 264 22.17 1.93 35.82
CA PRO A 264 22.84 0.70 35.39
C PRO A 264 24.26 0.65 35.97
N MET A 265 24.89 -0.52 35.99
CA MET A 265 26.30 -0.64 36.37
C MET A 265 27.18 -0.37 35.16
N HIS A 266 28.27 0.40 35.36
CA HIS A 266 29.24 0.63 34.30
C HIS A 266 29.86 -0.70 33.82
N PRO A 267 29.97 -0.98 32.50
CA PRO A 267 30.43 -2.26 31.98
C PRO A 267 31.83 -2.64 32.46
N GLY A 268 32.71 -1.67 32.71
CA GLY A 268 34.02 -1.94 33.30
C GLY A 268 33.98 -2.38 34.77
N ARG A 269 33.03 -1.88 35.57
CA ARG A 269 32.81 -2.37 36.94
C ARG A 269 32.19 -3.77 36.92
N LEU A 270 31.29 -4.00 35.97
CA LEU A 270 30.71 -5.32 35.73
C LEU A 270 31.80 -6.32 35.38
N LEU A 271 32.69 -6.00 34.43
CA LEU A 271 33.85 -6.83 34.05
C LEU A 271 34.73 -7.19 35.26
N ALA A 272 35.03 -6.23 36.12
CA ALA A 272 35.82 -6.48 37.32
C ALA A 272 35.11 -7.45 38.28
N ARG A 273 33.80 -7.30 38.47
CA ARG A 273 33.01 -8.12 39.39
C ARG A 273 32.73 -9.52 38.86
N THR A 274 32.44 -9.67 37.57
CA THR A 274 31.99 -10.95 36.98
C THR A 274 33.12 -11.77 36.40
N CYS A 275 34.20 -11.14 35.93
CA CYS A 275 35.30 -11.85 35.28
C CYS A 275 36.58 -11.79 36.11
N LEU A 276 37.02 -10.60 36.51
CA LEU A 276 38.35 -10.45 37.12
C LEU A 276 38.42 -11.02 38.54
N ALA A 277 37.46 -10.68 39.40
CA ALA A 277 37.44 -11.14 40.78
C ALA A 277 37.28 -12.67 40.91
N PRO A 278 36.36 -13.34 40.20
CA PRO A 278 36.22 -14.80 40.28
C PRO A 278 37.44 -15.57 39.73
N LEU A 279 38.17 -14.99 38.77
CA LEU A 279 39.39 -15.58 38.21
C LEU A 279 40.65 -15.20 38.99
N GLY A 280 40.55 -14.38 40.05
CA GLY A 280 41.69 -13.92 40.83
C GLY A 280 42.69 -13.06 40.04
N LEU A 281 42.27 -12.49 38.90
CA LEU A 281 43.15 -11.75 38.01
C LEU A 281 43.37 -10.32 38.51
N SER A 282 44.63 -9.92 38.65
CA SER A 282 44.96 -8.51 38.86
C SER A 282 44.66 -7.70 37.59
N GLN A 283 44.40 -6.39 37.74
CA GLN A 283 44.22 -5.50 36.57
C GLN A 283 45.44 -5.53 35.64
N SER A 284 46.63 -5.71 36.21
CA SER A 284 47.88 -5.86 35.47
C SER A 284 47.88 -7.07 34.55
N GLU A 285 47.45 -8.22 35.06
CA GLU A 285 47.38 -9.48 34.31
C GLU A 285 46.24 -9.46 33.31
N ALA A 286 45.06 -8.98 33.73
CA ALA A 286 43.90 -8.84 32.86
C ALA A 286 44.19 -7.91 31.67
N ALA A 287 44.93 -6.83 31.88
CA ALA A 287 45.34 -5.93 30.80
C ALA A 287 46.26 -6.65 29.80
N ARG A 288 47.21 -7.46 30.29
CA ARG A 288 48.09 -8.27 29.44
C ARG A 288 47.31 -9.30 28.64
N VAL A 289 46.39 -10.02 29.29
CA VAL A 289 45.56 -11.06 28.66
C VAL A 289 44.64 -10.46 27.59
N LEU A 290 44.05 -9.30 27.85
CA LEU A 290 43.20 -8.59 26.88
C LEU A 290 44.00 -7.82 25.81
N GLY A 291 45.33 -7.73 25.94
CA GLY A 291 46.18 -6.94 25.05
C GLY A 291 45.90 -5.43 25.12
N LEU A 292 45.56 -4.92 26.31
CA LEU A 292 45.25 -3.51 26.59
C LEU A 292 46.34 -2.91 27.50
N SER A 293 46.49 -1.59 27.50
CA SER A 293 47.36 -0.93 28.49
C SER A 293 46.73 -1.01 29.89
N ARG A 294 47.57 -1.15 30.93
CA ARG A 294 47.10 -1.16 32.34
C ARG A 294 46.25 0.07 32.66
N ARG A 295 46.70 1.25 32.20
CA ARG A 295 45.96 2.50 32.35
C ARG A 295 44.56 2.43 31.75
N ARG A 296 44.42 1.89 30.53
CA ARG A 296 43.11 1.75 29.86
C ARG A 296 42.18 0.84 30.67
N LEU A 297 42.68 -0.30 31.15
CA LEU A 297 41.86 -1.21 31.95
C LEU A 297 41.49 -0.60 33.30
N HIS A 298 42.42 0.10 33.95
CA HIS A 298 42.15 0.82 35.19
C HIS A 298 41.05 1.88 35.01
N GLU A 299 41.17 2.77 34.02
CA GLU A 299 40.14 3.77 33.70
C GLU A 299 38.78 3.11 33.42
N LEU A 300 38.77 1.98 32.70
CA LEU A 300 37.55 1.23 32.40
C LEU A 300 36.90 0.66 33.67
N VAL A 301 37.67 -0.04 34.51
CA VAL A 301 37.19 -0.65 35.76
C VAL A 301 36.65 0.37 36.74
N HIS A 302 37.25 1.57 36.81
CA HIS A 302 36.77 2.65 37.68
C HIS A 302 35.54 3.39 37.11
N GLY A 303 35.17 3.15 35.85
CA GLY A 303 34.06 3.83 35.18
C GLY A 303 34.41 5.21 34.65
N GLN A 304 35.70 5.49 34.44
CA GLN A 304 36.20 6.74 33.89
C GLN A 304 36.29 6.71 32.35
N ARG A 305 36.28 5.51 31.75
CA ARG A 305 36.38 5.31 30.30
C ARG A 305 35.27 4.36 29.84
N ALA A 306 34.63 4.71 28.73
CA ALA A 306 33.64 3.85 28.07
C ALA A 306 34.27 2.58 27.50
N MET A 307 33.52 1.47 27.51
CA MET A 307 33.88 0.23 26.85
C MET A 307 33.73 0.36 25.34
N SER A 308 34.85 0.31 24.61
CA SER A 308 34.84 0.34 23.15
C SER A 308 34.43 -1.01 22.55
N PRO A 309 33.94 -1.05 21.30
CA PRO A 309 33.70 -2.31 20.57
C PRO A 309 34.93 -3.23 20.52
N ASP A 310 36.12 -2.69 20.29
CA ASP A 310 37.39 -3.44 20.37
C ASP A 310 37.58 -4.11 21.75
N THR A 311 37.31 -3.38 22.84
CA THR A 311 37.42 -3.93 24.19
C THR A 311 36.37 -5.00 24.46
N ALA A 312 35.13 -4.80 24.00
CA ALA A 312 34.05 -5.77 24.12
C ALA A 312 34.37 -7.09 23.40
N ILE A 313 34.90 -7.02 22.18
CA ILE A 313 35.31 -8.21 21.40
C ILE A 313 36.46 -8.94 22.10
N ARG A 314 37.46 -8.21 22.62
CA ARG A 314 38.55 -8.82 23.40
C ARG A 314 38.04 -9.52 24.65
N CYS A 315 37.10 -8.90 25.37
CA CYS A 315 36.47 -9.51 26.53
C CYS A 315 35.65 -10.74 26.15
N ALA A 316 34.95 -10.71 25.01
CA ALA A 316 34.18 -11.86 24.53
C ALA A 316 35.06 -13.06 24.18
N ARG A 317 36.17 -12.80 23.48
CA ARG A 317 37.14 -13.84 23.14
C ARG A 317 37.80 -14.45 24.38
N GLN A 318 38.05 -13.64 25.42
CA GLN A 318 38.79 -14.08 26.60
C GLN A 318 37.92 -14.72 27.68
N PHE A 319 36.73 -14.18 27.92
CA PHE A 319 35.87 -14.57 29.04
C PHE A 319 34.58 -15.29 28.58
N GLY A 320 34.37 -15.44 27.27
CA GLY A 320 33.23 -16.18 26.71
C GLY A 320 31.88 -15.46 26.80
N ILE A 321 31.85 -14.20 27.23
CA ILE A 321 30.62 -13.38 27.30
C ILE A 321 30.48 -12.58 26.01
N ASP A 322 29.33 -12.69 25.34
CA ASP A 322 29.08 -12.04 24.05
C ASP A 322 29.46 -10.54 24.00
N ALA A 323 30.01 -10.09 22.87
CA ALA A 323 30.40 -8.70 22.69
C ALA A 323 29.18 -7.75 22.69
N GLY A 324 28.03 -8.23 22.21
CA GLY A 324 26.76 -7.49 22.24
C GLY A 324 26.28 -7.21 23.66
N PHE A 325 26.49 -8.16 24.59
CA PHE A 325 26.16 -7.97 26.00
C PHE A 325 26.91 -6.76 26.61
N TRP A 326 28.21 -6.67 26.36
CA TRP A 326 29.06 -5.59 26.85
C TRP A 326 28.66 -4.22 26.28
N LEU A 327 28.39 -4.17 24.97
CA LEU A 327 27.97 -2.96 24.28
C LEU A 327 26.57 -2.51 24.70
N ALA A 328 25.65 -3.45 24.94
CA ALA A 328 24.32 -3.13 25.48
C ALA A 328 24.42 -2.51 26.88
N HIS A 329 25.32 -2.98 27.74
CA HIS A 329 25.57 -2.38 29.05
C HIS A 329 26.18 -0.98 28.94
N GLN A 330 27.11 -0.76 28.00
CA GLN A 330 27.65 0.56 27.71
C GLN A 330 26.54 1.52 27.25
N ALA A 331 25.71 1.09 26.28
CA ALA A 331 24.60 1.88 25.77
C ALA A 331 23.59 2.22 26.88
N ALA A 332 23.26 1.28 27.76
CA ALA A 332 22.39 1.53 28.90
C ALA A 332 22.98 2.56 29.88
N TRP A 333 24.28 2.45 30.20
CA TRP A 333 24.99 3.40 31.05
C TRP A 333 25.00 4.81 30.48
N ASP A 334 25.37 4.94 29.20
CA ASP A 334 25.46 6.23 28.52
C ASP A 334 24.09 6.89 28.38
N SER A 335 23.07 6.10 27.99
CA SER A 335 21.70 6.58 27.82
C SER A 335 21.11 7.08 29.14
N PHE A 336 21.36 6.37 30.25
CA PHE A 336 20.91 6.81 31.58
C PHE A 336 21.55 8.13 32.01
N HIS A 337 22.87 8.27 31.84
CA HIS A 337 23.60 9.48 32.25
C HIS A 337 23.30 10.65 31.32
N ALA A 338 23.04 10.41 30.03
CA ALA A 338 22.54 11.41 29.11
C ALA A 338 21.15 11.92 29.52
N TRP A 339 20.21 11.00 29.77
CA TRP A 339 18.87 11.35 30.24
C TRP A 339 18.90 12.14 31.54
N LYS A 340 19.67 11.67 32.54
CA LYS A 340 19.82 12.36 33.82
C LYS A 340 20.37 13.78 33.66
N ARG A 341 21.37 13.99 32.79
CA ARG A 341 21.93 15.32 32.51
C ARG A 341 20.89 16.26 31.90
N LEU A 342 20.08 15.76 30.96
CA LEU A 342 19.00 16.52 30.32
C LEU A 342 17.88 16.88 31.32
N CYS A 343 17.51 15.96 32.22
CA CYS A 343 16.55 16.24 33.29
C CYS A 343 17.11 17.23 34.33
N SER A 344 18.40 17.19 34.64
CA SER A 344 19.00 18.15 35.58
C SER A 344 19.24 19.54 34.98
N GLY A 345 19.40 19.64 33.65
CA GLY A 345 19.61 20.91 32.95
C GLY A 345 18.31 21.67 32.64
N SER A 346 17.15 21.02 32.79
CA SER A 346 15.82 21.60 32.58
C SER A 346 15.20 22.13 33.89
N VAL A 347 15.99 22.86 34.67
CA VAL A 347 15.48 23.70 35.77
C VAL A 347 14.67 24.84 35.13
N THR A 348 13.35 24.71 35.23
CA THR A 348 12.25 25.69 35.07
C THR A 348 12.58 27.02 34.36
N PRO A 349 11.94 27.36 33.21
CA PRO A 349 11.79 28.77 32.87
C PRO A 349 10.92 29.39 33.96
N SER A 350 11.47 30.35 34.71
CA SER A 350 10.70 31.15 35.66
C SER A 350 9.61 31.87 34.88
N VAL A 351 8.37 31.44 35.04
CA VAL A 351 7.20 32.22 34.62
C VAL A 351 7.10 33.38 35.60
N SER A 352 7.71 34.51 35.26
CA SER A 352 7.44 35.79 35.91
C SER A 352 6.09 36.31 35.41
N HIS A 353 5.19 36.54 36.37
CA HIS A 353 3.84 37.10 36.23
C HIS A 353 3.75 38.38 35.42
#